data_AF-A0A1H7Q8I8-F1
#
_entry.id   AF-A0A1H7Q8I8-F1
#
_cell.length_a   1.000
_cell.length_b   1.000
_cell.length_c   1.000
_cell.angle_alpha   90.00
_cell.angle_beta   90.00
_cell.angle_gamma   90.00
#
_symmetry.space_group_name_H-M   'P 1'
#
loop_
_entity.id
_entity.type
_entity.pdbx_description
1 polymer ?
#
loop_
_entity_poly.entity_id
_entity_poly.type
_entity_poly.pdbx_seq_one_letter_code
_entity_poly.pdbx_strand_id
1 'polypeptide(L)'
;MEISPEYAAKLNEFINAPEPLSAERLSMIISKLSDRFQEMLYLNIGMGMTSWEISEMLDTESHWVAQTCATAKVRFRRLALRKTRLDMHVTIYSREEAEALIEEGKFPENTAVISFYDPAIKHINKNYTHVDYSKVCDTVFYSELDDLDLDVLGDRGYDYDTYFSEAKDMARFVVEAYKSGKDIICQCEYGQSRSAGCAAAIRQHFYHDGIWVFADFKRYPNQLVFRKLYDALEKIDLR
;
A
#
# COMPACT_ATOMS: atom_id res chain seq x y z
N MET A 1 16.97 8.73 -12.84
CA MET A 1 16.86 8.60 -14.31
C MET A 1 15.39 8.36 -14.62
N GLU A 2 14.77 9.22 -15.41
CA GLU A 2 13.40 8.99 -15.88
C GLU A 2 13.42 7.79 -16.83
N ILE A 3 12.68 6.73 -16.49
CA ILE A 3 12.65 5.48 -17.26
C ILE A 3 11.55 5.63 -18.31
N SER A 4 11.88 5.42 -19.59
CA SER A 4 10.87 5.44 -20.65
C SER A 4 9.87 4.29 -20.47
N PRO A 5 8.60 4.44 -20.93
CA PRO A 5 7.60 3.37 -20.85
C PRO A 5 8.06 2.06 -21.51
N GLU A 6 8.82 2.15 -22.61
CA GLU A 6 9.38 0.98 -23.29
C GLU A 6 10.44 0.27 -22.43
N TYR A 7 11.33 1.04 -21.78
CA TYR A 7 12.34 0.44 -20.90
C TYR A 7 11.68 -0.18 -19.66
N ALA A 8 10.65 0.47 -19.10
CA ALA A 8 9.88 -0.06 -17.99
C ALA A 8 9.20 -1.40 -18.34
N ALA A 9 8.64 -1.52 -19.56
CA ALA A 9 8.03 -2.76 -20.04
C ALA A 9 9.06 -3.90 -20.11
N LYS A 10 10.24 -3.66 -20.70
CA LYS A 10 11.32 -4.67 -20.80
C LYS A 10 11.86 -5.08 -19.43
N LEU A 11 11.95 -4.14 -18.48
CA LEU A 11 12.34 -4.45 -17.10
C LEU A 11 11.30 -5.33 -16.40
N ASN A 12 10.01 -5.03 -16.56
CA ASN A 12 8.92 -5.83 -16.00
C ASN A 12 8.89 -7.25 -16.59
N GLU A 13 9.07 -7.38 -17.90
CA GLU A 13 9.23 -8.67 -18.57
C GLU A 13 10.41 -9.47 -17.99
N PHE A 14 11.57 -8.82 -17.78
CA PHE A 14 12.74 -9.46 -17.19
C PHE A 14 12.52 -9.91 -15.73
N ILE A 15 11.87 -9.07 -14.91
CA ILE A 15 11.57 -9.41 -13.51
C ILE A 15 10.61 -10.60 -13.44
N ASN A 16 9.60 -10.61 -14.33
CA ASN A 16 8.51 -11.58 -14.35
C ASN A 16 7.82 -11.68 -12.98
N ALA A 17 7.44 -10.53 -12.42
CA ALA A 17 6.65 -10.45 -11.19
C ALA A 17 5.16 -10.71 -11.49
N PRO A 18 4.37 -11.17 -10.49
CA PRO A 18 2.92 -11.36 -10.65
C PRO A 18 2.18 -10.09 -11.10
N GLU A 19 2.64 -8.93 -10.63
CA GLU A 19 2.13 -7.62 -11.02
C GLU A 19 3.28 -6.73 -11.55
N PRO A 20 3.08 -5.98 -12.66
CA PRO A 20 4.08 -5.06 -13.18
C PRO A 20 4.36 -3.91 -12.20
N LEU A 21 5.63 -3.55 -12.07
CA LEU A 21 6.04 -2.39 -11.28
C LEU A 21 5.84 -1.10 -12.06
N SER A 22 5.43 -0.04 -11.36
CA SER A 22 5.34 1.31 -11.94
C SER A 22 6.72 1.84 -12.36
N ALA A 23 6.73 2.81 -13.28
CA ALA A 23 7.97 3.44 -13.75
C ALA A 23 8.74 4.13 -12.61
N GLU A 24 8.03 4.74 -11.67
CA GLU A 24 8.59 5.41 -10.49
C GLU A 24 9.28 4.39 -9.58
N ARG A 25 8.61 3.25 -9.33
CA ARG A 25 9.19 2.17 -8.52
C ARG A 25 10.44 1.60 -9.17
N LEU A 26 10.40 1.35 -10.47
CA LEU A 26 11.55 0.89 -11.23
C LEU A 26 12.71 1.91 -11.17
N SER A 27 12.42 3.21 -11.30
CA SER A 27 13.42 4.27 -11.20
C SER A 27 14.11 4.30 -9.84
N MET A 28 13.32 4.16 -8.76
CA MET A 28 13.86 4.10 -7.40
C MET A 28 14.66 2.81 -7.14
N ILE A 29 14.32 1.69 -7.77
CA ILE A 29 15.10 0.46 -7.66
C ILE A 29 16.44 0.61 -8.39
N ILE A 30 16.42 1.14 -9.62
CA ILE A 30 17.62 1.35 -10.43
C ILE A 30 18.57 2.33 -9.75
N SER A 31 18.07 3.39 -9.11
CA SER A 31 18.91 4.36 -8.40
C SER A 31 19.67 3.79 -7.19
N LYS A 32 19.29 2.60 -6.69
CA LYS A 32 20.03 1.87 -5.65
C LYS A 32 21.21 1.06 -6.18
N LEU A 33 21.33 0.94 -7.50
CA LEU A 33 22.45 0.27 -8.15
C LEU A 33 23.56 1.29 -8.44
N SER A 34 24.81 0.82 -8.50
CA SER A 34 25.92 1.67 -8.97
C SER A 34 25.70 2.09 -10.43
N ASP A 35 26.20 3.25 -10.83
CA ASP A 35 26.05 3.77 -12.20
C ASP A 35 26.39 2.75 -13.28
N ARG A 36 27.48 1.99 -13.09
CA ARG A 36 27.88 0.91 -14.01
C ARG A 36 26.84 -0.20 -14.16
N PHE A 37 26.10 -0.54 -13.10
CA PHE A 37 25.02 -1.52 -13.18
C PHE A 37 23.76 -0.92 -13.82
N GLN A 38 23.49 0.37 -13.60
CA GLN A 38 22.40 1.07 -14.28
C GLN A 38 22.64 1.09 -15.79
N GLU A 39 23.86 1.43 -16.22
CA GLU A 39 24.30 1.42 -17.60
C GLU A 39 24.19 0.02 -18.23
N MET A 40 24.74 -1.02 -17.57
CA MET A 40 24.63 -2.39 -18.08
C MET A 40 23.18 -2.86 -18.22
N LEU A 41 22.30 -2.50 -17.28
CA LEU A 41 20.88 -2.83 -17.39
C LEU A 41 20.22 -2.09 -18.56
N TYR A 42 20.56 -0.83 -18.78
CA TYR A 42 20.01 -0.06 -19.89
C TYR A 42 20.46 -0.62 -21.23
N LEU A 43 21.76 -0.86 -21.42
CA LEU A 43 22.28 -1.41 -22.67
C LEU A 43 21.74 -2.83 -22.93
N ASN A 44 21.75 -3.70 -21.92
CA ASN A 44 21.42 -5.11 -22.13
C ASN A 44 19.91 -5.41 -22.12
N ILE A 45 19.12 -4.75 -21.26
CA ILE A 45 17.65 -4.93 -21.20
C ILE A 45 16.94 -3.84 -21.99
N GLY A 46 17.31 -2.57 -21.79
CA GLY A 46 16.63 -1.44 -22.44
C GLY A 46 16.84 -1.40 -23.95
N MET A 47 18.10 -1.49 -24.39
CA MET A 47 18.46 -1.50 -25.81
C MET A 47 18.49 -2.91 -26.40
N GLY A 48 18.46 -3.97 -25.58
CA GLY A 48 18.47 -5.36 -26.03
C GLY A 48 19.82 -5.82 -26.59
N MET A 49 20.91 -5.09 -26.29
CA MET A 49 22.24 -5.41 -26.80
C MET A 49 22.81 -6.67 -26.14
N THR A 50 23.48 -7.50 -26.92
CA THR A 50 24.29 -8.62 -26.44
C THR A 50 25.54 -8.15 -25.70
N SER A 51 26.12 -9.01 -24.87
CA SER A 51 27.40 -8.70 -24.18
C SER A 51 28.53 -8.40 -25.18
N TRP A 52 28.45 -8.93 -26.40
CA TRP A 52 29.44 -8.69 -27.44
C TRP A 52 29.30 -7.28 -28.03
N GLU A 53 28.10 -6.85 -28.42
CA GLU A 53 27.85 -5.49 -28.93
C GLU A 53 28.20 -4.42 -27.89
N ILE A 54 27.91 -4.68 -26.61
CA ILE A 54 28.30 -3.78 -25.51
C ILE A 54 29.83 -3.74 -25.35
N SER A 55 30.49 -4.88 -25.52
CA SER A 55 31.96 -4.96 -25.39
C SER A 55 32.68 -4.20 -26.50
N GLU A 56 32.14 -4.23 -27.73
CA GLU A 56 32.64 -3.41 -28.83
C GLU A 56 32.39 -1.92 -28.58
N MET A 57 31.19 -1.56 -28.11
CA MET A 57 30.84 -0.17 -27.79
C MET A 57 31.74 0.44 -26.72
N LEU A 58 32.12 -0.35 -25.71
CA LEU A 58 32.87 0.11 -24.54
C LEU A 58 34.37 -0.18 -24.62
N ASP A 59 34.86 -0.73 -25.73
CA ASP A 59 36.26 -1.13 -25.93
C ASP A 59 36.81 -1.96 -24.75
N THR A 60 36.10 -3.05 -24.43
CA THR A 60 36.39 -3.90 -23.27
C THR A 60 36.18 -5.37 -23.62
N GLU A 61 36.64 -6.29 -22.76
CA GLU A 61 36.41 -7.71 -22.98
C GLU A 61 34.95 -8.12 -22.72
N SER A 62 34.41 -8.94 -23.64
CA SER A 62 33.03 -9.44 -23.59
C SER A 62 32.71 -10.29 -22.36
N HIS A 63 33.70 -11.01 -21.81
CA HIS A 63 33.51 -11.83 -20.61
C HIS A 63 33.21 -10.95 -19.37
N TRP A 64 33.92 -9.83 -19.22
CA TRP A 64 33.69 -8.85 -18.15
C TRP A 64 32.31 -8.22 -18.27
N VAL A 65 31.90 -7.87 -19.49
CA VAL A 65 30.56 -7.34 -19.76
C VAL A 65 29.49 -8.36 -19.38
N ALA A 66 29.64 -9.61 -19.83
CA ALA A 66 28.67 -10.67 -19.52
C ALA A 66 28.51 -10.87 -18.00
N GLN A 67 29.62 -10.92 -17.26
CA GLN A 67 29.57 -11.06 -15.80
C GLN A 67 28.95 -9.84 -15.11
N THR A 68 29.25 -8.64 -15.59
CA THR A 68 28.69 -7.39 -15.04
C THR A 68 27.19 -7.31 -15.30
N CYS A 69 26.74 -7.61 -16.53
CA CYS A 69 25.32 -7.68 -16.90
C CYS A 69 24.57 -8.71 -16.05
N ALA A 70 25.13 -9.92 -15.88
CA ALA A 70 24.54 -10.95 -15.03
C ALA A 70 24.40 -10.49 -13.57
N THR A 71 25.44 -9.86 -13.02
CA THR A 71 25.43 -9.34 -11.64
C THR A 71 24.41 -8.22 -11.46
N ALA A 72 24.36 -7.27 -12.41
CA ALA A 72 23.41 -6.18 -12.41
C ALA A 72 21.96 -6.69 -12.44
N LYS A 73 21.68 -7.66 -13.33
CA LYS A 73 20.39 -8.36 -13.45
C LYS A 73 19.95 -9.04 -12.15
N VAL A 74 20.84 -9.81 -11.53
CA VAL A 74 20.54 -10.51 -10.27
C VAL A 74 20.25 -9.51 -9.14
N ARG A 75 21.08 -8.46 -9.00
CA ARG A 75 20.84 -7.42 -7.98
C ARG A 75 19.55 -6.67 -8.22
N PHE A 76 19.28 -6.28 -9.46
CA PHE A 76 18.05 -5.60 -9.85
C PHE A 76 16.83 -6.47 -9.53
N ARG A 77 16.81 -7.73 -9.99
CA ARG A 77 15.70 -8.65 -9.74
C ARG A 77 15.48 -8.87 -8.25
N ARG A 78 16.54 -9.04 -7.47
CA ARG A 78 16.45 -9.18 -6.01
C ARG A 78 15.84 -7.94 -5.35
N LEU A 79 16.21 -6.74 -5.79
CA LEU A 79 15.64 -5.49 -5.27
C LEU A 79 14.20 -5.28 -5.72
N ALA A 80 13.86 -5.66 -6.95
CA ALA A 80 12.52 -5.53 -7.51
C ALA A 80 11.50 -6.50 -6.88
N LEU A 81 11.93 -7.74 -6.60
CA LEU A 81 11.11 -8.75 -5.95
C LEU A 81 11.03 -8.60 -4.42
N ARG A 82 11.85 -7.72 -3.83
CA ARG A 82 11.72 -7.41 -2.41
C ARG A 82 10.48 -6.56 -2.23
N LYS A 83 9.51 -7.02 -1.41
CA LYS A 83 8.39 -6.17 -0.99
C LYS A 83 8.97 -4.94 -0.29
N THR A 84 8.77 -3.78 -0.88
CA THR A 84 9.17 -2.48 -0.35
C THR A 84 7.95 -1.81 0.25
N ARG A 85 8.17 -0.75 1.04
CA ARG A 85 7.05 0.02 1.61
C ARG A 85 6.12 0.60 0.54
N LEU A 86 6.63 0.84 -0.68
CA LEU A 86 5.83 1.30 -1.83
C LEU A 86 4.81 0.28 -2.33
N ASP A 87 4.83 -0.95 -1.81
CA ASP A 87 3.97 -2.05 -2.24
C ASP A 87 2.89 -2.38 -1.21
N MET A 88 2.63 -1.45 -0.29
CA MET A 88 1.54 -1.59 0.65
C MET A 88 0.21 -1.56 -0.11
N HIS A 89 -0.45 -2.72 -0.18
CA HIS A 89 -1.81 -2.78 -0.68
C HIS A 89 -2.76 -2.33 0.42
N VAL A 90 -3.72 -1.48 0.05
CA VAL A 90 -4.79 -1.03 0.96
C VAL A 90 -6.10 -1.60 0.44
N THR A 91 -6.64 -2.57 1.19
CA THR A 91 -7.86 -3.30 0.83
C THR A 91 -9.00 -2.91 1.74
N ILE A 92 -10.23 -2.90 1.22
CA ILE A 92 -11.42 -2.56 1.98
C ILE A 92 -12.32 -3.79 2.06
N TYR A 93 -12.75 -4.14 3.27
CA TYR A 93 -13.69 -5.24 3.50
C TYR A 93 -14.90 -4.81 4.33
N SER A 94 -16.04 -5.45 4.08
CA SER A 94 -17.16 -5.52 5.01
C SER A 94 -16.86 -6.49 6.17
N ARG A 95 -17.72 -6.50 7.19
CA ARG A 95 -17.70 -7.52 8.24
C ARG A 95 -17.84 -8.91 7.63
N GLU A 96 -18.85 -9.10 6.79
CA GLU A 96 -19.17 -10.38 6.14
C GLU A 96 -18.00 -10.90 5.32
N GLU A 97 -17.36 -10.04 4.52
CA GLU A 97 -16.19 -10.42 3.71
C GLU A 97 -15.00 -10.82 4.58
N ALA A 98 -14.73 -10.08 5.67
CA ALA A 98 -13.64 -10.39 6.57
C ALA A 98 -13.87 -11.69 7.35
N GLU A 99 -15.08 -11.90 7.87
CA GLU A 99 -15.46 -13.14 8.58
C GLU A 99 -15.37 -14.35 7.64
N ALA A 100 -15.83 -14.22 6.39
CA ALA A 100 -15.71 -15.28 5.39
C ALA A 100 -14.25 -15.63 5.07
N LEU A 101 -13.37 -14.63 4.91
CA LEU A 101 -11.93 -14.88 4.70
C LEU A 101 -11.27 -15.62 5.87
N ILE A 102 -11.68 -15.30 7.10
CA ILE A 102 -11.20 -15.97 8.31
C ILE A 102 -11.69 -17.42 8.33
N GLU A 103 -12.99 -17.65 8.12
CA GLU A 103 -13.60 -18.98 8.13
C GLU A 103 -13.01 -19.89 7.05
N GLU A 104 -12.77 -19.35 5.86
CA GLU A 104 -12.17 -20.08 4.74
C GLU A 104 -10.65 -20.31 4.88
N GLY A 105 -10.00 -19.72 5.90
CA GLY A 105 -8.56 -19.80 6.09
C GLY A 105 -7.76 -19.10 4.97
N LYS A 106 -8.35 -18.08 4.34
CA LYS A 106 -7.77 -17.32 3.22
C LYS A 106 -7.34 -15.91 3.61
N PHE A 107 -7.25 -15.64 4.91
CA PHE A 107 -6.84 -14.33 5.39
C PHE A 107 -5.40 -14.01 4.93
N PRO A 108 -5.15 -12.82 4.34
CA PRO A 108 -3.86 -12.52 3.73
C PRO A 108 -2.74 -12.43 4.77
N GLU A 109 -1.61 -13.08 4.48
CA GLU A 109 -0.40 -13.00 5.29
C GLU A 109 0.20 -11.59 5.27
N ASN A 110 1.05 -11.28 6.27
CA ASN A 110 1.77 -10.01 6.36
C ASN A 110 0.87 -8.76 6.23
N THR A 111 -0.28 -8.80 6.89
CA THR A 111 -1.29 -7.74 6.85
C THR A 111 -1.50 -7.13 8.24
N ALA A 112 -1.73 -5.83 8.29
CA ALA A 112 -2.24 -5.10 9.43
C ALA A 112 -3.73 -4.76 9.20
N VAL A 113 -4.55 -4.76 10.24
CA VAL A 113 -5.99 -4.53 10.14
C VAL A 113 -6.39 -3.28 10.91
N ILE A 114 -7.19 -2.42 10.30
CA ILE A 114 -7.95 -1.37 10.95
C ILE A 114 -9.40 -1.80 10.92
N SER A 115 -9.97 -2.14 12.07
CA SER A 115 -11.33 -2.68 12.20
C SER A 115 -12.23 -1.66 12.91
N PHE A 116 -13.11 -1.04 12.13
CA PHE A 116 -14.17 -0.18 12.63
C PHE A 116 -15.40 -1.00 12.99
N TYR A 117 -16.02 -0.69 14.12
CA TYR A 117 -17.29 -1.28 14.54
C TYR A 117 -18.17 -0.23 15.21
N ASP A 118 -19.48 -0.50 15.22
CA ASP A 118 -20.45 0.43 15.76
C ASP A 118 -20.35 0.54 17.29
N PRO A 119 -20.67 1.71 17.88
CA PRO A 119 -20.67 1.85 19.32
C PRO A 119 -21.69 0.97 20.03
N ALA A 120 -21.33 0.45 21.20
CA ALA A 120 -22.17 -0.47 22.01
C ALA A 120 -23.60 0.03 22.25
N ILE A 121 -23.77 1.34 22.39
CA ILE A 121 -25.06 1.99 22.63
C ILE A 121 -26.03 1.80 21.45
N LYS A 122 -25.52 1.56 20.24
CA LYS A 122 -26.33 1.36 19.03
C LYS A 122 -26.65 -0.10 18.73
N HIS A 123 -26.09 -1.03 19.50
CA HIS A 123 -26.26 -2.45 19.23
C HIS A 123 -27.68 -2.89 19.56
N ILE A 124 -28.49 -3.16 18.53
CA ILE A 124 -29.79 -3.83 18.69
C ILE A 124 -29.56 -5.25 19.25
N ASN A 125 -28.49 -5.91 18.79
CA ASN A 125 -28.06 -7.20 19.25
C ASN A 125 -26.99 -7.04 20.34
N LYS A 126 -27.30 -7.42 21.58
CA LYS A 126 -26.34 -7.36 22.72
C LYS A 126 -25.10 -8.23 22.55
N ASN A 127 -25.11 -9.17 21.60
CA ASN A 127 -23.97 -10.01 21.28
C ASN A 127 -23.13 -9.43 20.12
N TYR A 128 -23.48 -8.28 19.57
CA TYR A 128 -22.67 -7.63 18.56
C TYR A 128 -21.32 -7.26 19.18
N THR A 129 -20.26 -7.64 18.48
CA THR A 129 -18.87 -7.33 18.81
C THR A 129 -18.09 -7.08 17.53
N HIS A 130 -16.90 -6.53 17.62
CA HIS A 130 -15.97 -6.41 16.50
C HIS A 130 -15.65 -7.78 15.89
N VAL A 131 -15.12 -7.79 14.66
CA VAL A 131 -14.61 -9.03 14.05
C VAL A 131 -13.42 -9.57 14.87
N ASP A 132 -13.41 -10.86 15.17
CA ASP A 132 -12.32 -11.51 15.91
C ASP A 132 -11.20 -11.96 14.95
N TYR A 133 -10.11 -11.20 14.94
CA TYR A 133 -8.93 -11.49 14.13
C TYR A 133 -7.85 -12.28 14.90
N SER A 134 -8.05 -12.58 16.19
CA SER A 134 -7.00 -13.09 17.09
C SER A 134 -6.30 -14.37 16.63
N LYS A 135 -6.98 -15.17 15.79
CA LYS A 135 -6.45 -16.42 15.23
C LYS A 135 -5.66 -16.25 13.94
N VAL A 136 -5.81 -15.12 13.24
CA VAL A 136 -5.27 -14.91 11.88
C VAL A 136 -4.36 -13.69 11.77
N CYS A 137 -4.48 -12.70 12.67
CA CYS A 137 -3.71 -11.46 12.62
C CYS A 137 -3.45 -10.93 14.04
N ASP A 138 -2.19 -10.64 14.34
CA ASP A 138 -1.74 -10.05 15.60
C ASP A 138 -1.62 -8.52 15.56
N THR A 139 -1.73 -7.93 14.36
CA THR A 139 -1.51 -6.51 14.10
C THR A 139 -2.83 -5.85 13.77
N VAL A 140 -3.65 -5.57 14.80
CA VAL A 140 -5.02 -5.06 14.63
C VAL A 140 -5.22 -3.78 15.44
N PHE A 141 -5.81 -2.77 14.80
CA PHE A 141 -6.28 -1.54 15.42
C PHE A 141 -7.81 -1.54 15.41
N TYR A 142 -8.41 -1.66 16.59
CA TYR A 142 -9.87 -1.63 16.76
C TYR A 142 -10.33 -0.21 17.06
N SER A 143 -11.29 0.30 16.28
CA SER A 143 -11.85 1.65 16.40
C SER A 143 -13.37 1.57 16.55
N GLU A 144 -13.86 1.90 17.73
CA GLU A 144 -15.30 2.05 17.99
C GLU A 144 -15.72 3.45 17.54
N LEU A 145 -16.28 3.56 16.33
CA LEU A 145 -16.55 4.85 15.73
C LEU A 145 -17.93 4.90 15.12
N ASP A 146 -18.69 5.93 15.49
CA ASP A 146 -19.99 6.20 14.90
C ASP A 146 -19.87 6.61 13.42
N ASP A 147 -20.76 6.11 12.56
CA ASP A 147 -20.79 6.46 11.15
C ASP A 147 -21.57 7.76 10.95
N LEU A 148 -20.91 8.88 11.20
CA LEU A 148 -21.53 10.21 11.18
C LEU A 148 -20.99 11.05 10.02
N ASP A 149 -21.90 11.85 9.46
CA ASP A 149 -21.58 12.95 8.55
C ASP A 149 -21.41 14.26 9.33
N LEU A 150 -20.77 15.26 8.70
CA LEU A 150 -20.43 16.54 9.33
C LEU A 150 -21.67 17.30 9.84
N ASP A 151 -22.79 17.20 9.13
CA ASP A 151 -24.05 17.89 9.43
C ASP A 151 -24.76 17.33 10.67
N VAL A 152 -24.51 16.07 11.04
CA VAL A 152 -25.13 15.41 12.20
C VAL A 152 -24.21 15.31 13.43
N LEU A 153 -22.96 15.82 13.36
CA LEU A 153 -22.01 15.76 14.48
C LEU A 153 -22.55 16.46 15.74
N GLY A 154 -23.04 17.69 15.58
CA GLY A 154 -23.51 18.51 16.70
C GLY A 154 -24.70 17.88 17.44
N ASP A 155 -25.63 17.30 16.69
CA ASP A 155 -26.80 16.59 17.23
C ASP A 155 -26.41 15.36 18.06
N ARG A 156 -25.22 14.82 17.82
CA ARG A 156 -24.65 13.66 18.52
C ARG A 156 -23.70 14.05 19.64
N GLY A 157 -23.56 15.34 19.93
CA GLY A 157 -22.68 15.84 20.99
C GLY A 157 -21.20 15.83 20.60
N TYR A 158 -20.90 15.73 19.31
CA TYR A 158 -19.54 15.83 18.78
C TYR A 158 -19.33 17.16 18.07
N ASP A 159 -18.09 17.61 18.10
CA ASP A 159 -17.54 18.58 17.17
C ASP A 159 -16.47 17.92 16.29
N TYR A 160 -15.92 18.70 15.36
CA TYR A 160 -14.87 18.20 14.48
C TYR A 160 -13.65 17.68 15.24
N ASP A 161 -13.27 18.28 16.37
CA ASP A 161 -12.06 17.93 17.12
C ASP A 161 -12.25 16.68 17.97
N THR A 162 -13.43 16.49 18.53
CA THR A 162 -13.81 15.39 19.44
C THR A 162 -14.23 14.12 18.70
N TYR A 163 -14.83 14.22 17.51
CA TYR A 163 -15.15 13.05 16.68
C TYR A 163 -13.87 12.34 16.22
N PHE A 164 -13.79 11.00 16.29
CA PHE A 164 -12.62 10.24 15.83
C PHE A 164 -11.29 10.74 16.44
N SER A 165 -11.26 10.86 17.77
CA SER A 165 -10.11 11.36 18.55
C SER A 165 -8.85 10.49 18.41
N GLU A 166 -9.01 9.21 18.11
CA GLU A 166 -7.94 8.23 17.90
C GLU A 166 -7.23 8.34 16.54
N ALA A 167 -7.62 9.29 15.67
CA ALA A 167 -7.02 9.45 14.34
C ALA A 167 -5.48 9.57 14.36
N LYS A 168 -4.91 10.18 15.42
CA LYS A 168 -3.45 10.28 15.59
C LYS A 168 -2.79 8.93 15.92
N ASP A 169 -3.44 8.12 16.75
CA ASP A 169 -2.97 6.77 17.09
C ASP A 169 -3.07 5.84 15.87
N MET A 170 -4.17 5.93 15.14
CA MET A 170 -4.36 5.20 13.89
C MET A 170 -3.33 5.61 12.84
N ALA A 171 -3.03 6.90 12.68
CA ALA A 171 -1.99 7.36 11.78
C ALA A 171 -0.61 6.77 12.14
N ARG A 172 -0.26 6.70 13.44
CA ARG A 172 0.97 6.02 13.89
C ARG A 172 0.94 4.53 13.54
N PHE A 173 -0.17 3.85 13.79
CA PHE A 173 -0.34 2.44 13.44
C PHE A 173 -0.13 2.20 11.93
N VAL A 174 -0.74 3.02 11.07
CA VAL A 174 -0.57 2.98 9.61
C VAL A 174 0.90 3.15 9.22
N VAL A 175 1.59 4.14 9.81
CA VAL A 175 3.00 4.39 9.50
C VAL A 175 3.89 3.24 9.95
N GLU A 176 3.64 2.62 11.10
CA GLU A 176 4.41 1.46 11.55
C GLU A 176 4.13 0.21 10.70
N ALA A 177 2.89 0.00 10.25
CA ALA A 177 2.55 -1.05 9.29
C ALA A 177 3.28 -0.83 7.94
N TYR A 178 3.24 0.39 7.41
CA TYR A 178 3.99 0.80 6.22
C TYR A 178 5.50 0.58 6.41
N LYS A 179 6.06 1.00 7.55
CA LYS A 179 7.49 0.84 7.86
C LYS A 179 7.93 -0.62 7.88
N SER A 180 7.05 -1.49 8.35
CA SER A 180 7.22 -2.94 8.45
C SER A 180 6.93 -3.68 7.14
N GLY A 181 6.49 -2.98 6.09
CA GLY A 181 6.17 -3.58 4.79
C GLY A 181 4.92 -4.46 4.81
N LYS A 182 3.96 -4.17 5.70
CA LYS A 182 2.67 -4.85 5.78
C LYS A 182 1.68 -4.25 4.78
N ASP A 183 0.77 -5.08 4.27
CA ASP A 183 -0.47 -4.57 3.65
C ASP A 183 -1.42 -4.09 4.73
N ILE A 184 -2.40 -3.26 4.36
CA ILE A 184 -3.41 -2.75 5.30
C ILE A 184 -4.80 -3.15 4.81
N ILE A 185 -5.56 -3.81 5.68
CA ILE A 185 -7.00 -3.99 5.52
C ILE A 185 -7.71 -2.91 6.33
N CYS A 186 -8.60 -2.16 5.69
CA CYS A 186 -9.58 -1.31 6.34
C CYS A 186 -10.93 -2.05 6.33
N GLN A 187 -11.43 -2.43 7.50
CA GLN A 187 -12.71 -3.13 7.64
C GLN A 187 -13.71 -2.28 8.41
N CYS A 188 -14.97 -2.26 7.96
CA CYS A 188 -16.12 -1.79 8.74
C CYS A 188 -17.33 -2.68 8.46
N GLU A 189 -18.51 -2.37 9.01
CA GLU A 189 -19.71 -3.21 8.88
C GLU A 189 -20.01 -3.58 7.42
N TYR A 190 -20.10 -2.60 6.53
CA TYR A 190 -20.46 -2.81 5.12
C TYR A 190 -19.31 -2.63 4.14
N GLY A 191 -18.13 -2.17 4.58
CA GLY A 191 -17.01 -1.90 3.68
C GLY A 191 -17.18 -0.66 2.80
N GLN A 192 -18.10 0.24 3.16
CA GLN A 192 -18.52 1.35 2.28
C GLN A 192 -18.17 2.74 2.81
N SER A 193 -18.23 2.96 4.12
CA SER A 193 -18.17 4.30 4.71
C SER A 193 -16.87 4.56 5.48
N ARG A 194 -16.81 4.24 6.79
CA ARG A 194 -15.62 4.45 7.65
C ARG A 194 -14.35 3.80 7.09
N SER A 195 -14.41 2.52 6.73
CA SER A 195 -13.26 1.80 6.17
C SER A 195 -12.81 2.37 4.82
N ALA A 196 -13.74 2.79 3.98
CA ALA A 196 -13.43 3.42 2.71
C ALA A 196 -12.81 4.81 2.90
N GLY A 197 -13.31 5.63 3.82
CA GLY A 197 -12.71 6.92 4.17
C GLY A 197 -11.28 6.76 4.71
N CYS A 198 -11.08 5.75 5.58
CA CYS A 198 -9.76 5.37 6.10
C CYS A 198 -8.81 4.96 4.97
N ALA A 199 -9.22 4.02 4.12
CA ALA A 199 -8.42 3.56 3.00
C ALA A 199 -8.09 4.69 2.02
N ALA A 200 -9.04 5.57 1.72
CA ALA A 200 -8.83 6.74 0.89
C ALA A 200 -7.77 7.68 1.46
N ALA A 201 -7.73 7.89 2.78
CA ALA A 201 -6.74 8.74 3.43
C ALA A 201 -5.34 8.14 3.37
N ILE A 202 -5.21 6.85 3.65
CA ILE A 202 -3.94 6.11 3.54
C ILE A 202 -3.43 6.19 2.10
N ARG A 203 -4.29 5.90 1.13
CA ARG A 203 -3.94 5.99 -0.30
C ARG A 203 -3.56 7.40 -0.73
N GLN A 204 -4.29 8.41 -0.28
CA GLN A 204 -3.97 9.79 -0.61
C GLN A 204 -2.60 10.22 -0.06
N HIS A 205 -2.25 9.78 1.14
CA HIS A 205 -0.97 10.12 1.76
C HIS A 205 0.22 9.44 1.06
N PHE A 206 0.15 8.13 0.79
CA PHE A 206 1.29 7.38 0.24
C PHE A 206 1.35 7.33 -1.28
N TYR A 207 0.20 7.43 -1.96
CA TYR A 207 0.07 7.21 -3.40
C TYR A 207 -0.60 8.36 -4.15
N HIS A 208 -1.10 9.38 -3.43
CA HIS A 208 -1.80 10.54 -4.00
C HIS A 208 -3.00 10.20 -4.88
N ASP A 209 -3.62 9.04 -4.66
CA ASP A 209 -4.65 8.48 -5.51
C ASP A 209 -5.91 8.06 -4.75
N GLY A 210 -6.11 8.61 -3.55
CA GLY A 210 -7.26 8.34 -2.69
C GLY A 210 -8.61 8.65 -3.36
N ILE A 211 -8.61 9.54 -4.36
CA ILE A 211 -9.78 9.87 -5.19
C ILE A 211 -10.41 8.64 -5.85
N TRP A 212 -9.64 7.60 -6.18
CA TRP A 212 -10.19 6.38 -6.78
C TRP A 212 -11.13 5.61 -5.85
N VAL A 213 -10.95 5.75 -4.53
CA VAL A 213 -11.86 5.15 -3.55
C VAL A 213 -13.20 5.89 -3.54
N PHE A 214 -13.20 7.22 -3.74
CA PHE A 214 -14.41 8.04 -3.88
C PHE A 214 -15.13 7.83 -5.21
N ALA A 215 -14.40 7.46 -6.26
CA ALA A 215 -14.97 7.16 -7.57
C ALA A 215 -15.60 5.77 -7.67
N ASP A 216 -15.40 4.89 -6.68
CA ASP A 216 -16.01 3.56 -6.66
C ASP A 216 -17.48 3.64 -6.22
N PHE A 217 -18.40 3.36 -7.15
CA PHE A 217 -19.85 3.36 -6.92
C PHE A 217 -20.33 2.39 -5.83
N LYS A 218 -19.51 1.42 -5.41
CA LYS A 218 -19.83 0.54 -4.30
C LYS A 218 -19.57 1.17 -2.93
N ARG A 219 -18.91 2.34 -2.89
CA ARG A 219 -18.44 2.97 -1.65
C ARG A 219 -19.01 4.36 -1.49
N TYR A 220 -19.14 4.77 -0.23
CA TYR A 220 -19.56 6.10 0.19
C TYR A 220 -18.58 6.59 1.26
N PRO A 221 -17.32 6.87 0.88
CA PRO A 221 -16.26 7.07 1.87
C PRO A 221 -16.58 8.19 2.86
N ASN A 222 -16.48 7.90 4.16
CA ASN A 222 -16.76 8.88 5.20
C ASN A 222 -15.74 10.02 5.14
N GLN A 223 -16.20 11.23 4.80
CA GLN A 223 -15.34 12.38 4.57
C GLN A 223 -14.64 12.87 5.85
N LEU A 224 -15.27 12.71 7.01
CA LEU A 224 -14.67 13.06 8.30
C LEU A 224 -13.53 12.11 8.65
N VAL A 225 -13.75 10.79 8.51
CA VAL A 225 -12.70 9.79 8.72
C VAL A 225 -11.53 10.05 7.77
N PHE A 226 -11.82 10.26 6.48
CA PHE A 226 -10.82 10.61 5.49
C PHE A 226 -10.00 11.83 5.93
N ARG A 227 -10.66 12.94 6.24
CA ARG A 227 -9.99 14.21 6.52
C ARG A 227 -9.17 14.12 7.81
N LYS A 228 -9.72 13.57 8.89
CA LYS A 228 -9.02 13.50 10.17
C LYS A 228 -7.82 12.57 10.13
N LEU A 229 -7.94 11.41 9.47
CA LEU A 229 -6.80 10.51 9.31
C LEU A 229 -5.74 11.11 8.39
N TYR A 230 -6.15 11.71 7.26
CA TYR A 230 -5.21 12.37 6.34
C TYR A 230 -4.45 13.51 7.03
N ASP A 231 -5.16 14.41 7.71
CA ASP A 231 -4.54 15.52 8.46
C ASP A 231 -3.62 15.02 9.59
N ALA A 232 -3.87 13.82 10.13
CA ALA A 232 -2.99 13.19 11.11
C ALA A 232 -1.74 12.59 10.45
N LEU A 233 -1.88 11.91 9.30
CA LEU A 233 -0.77 11.35 8.53
C LEU A 233 0.19 12.43 8.01
N GLU A 234 -0.34 13.54 7.49
CA GLU A 234 0.48 14.68 6.99
C GLU A 234 1.32 15.35 8.10
N LYS A 235 0.98 15.13 9.38
CA LYS A 235 1.72 15.66 10.52
C LYS A 235 2.77 14.68 11.06
N ILE A 236 2.80 13.45 10.58
CA ILE A 236 3.81 12.46 10.98
C ILE A 236 5.02 12.61 10.05
N ASP A 237 6.19 12.88 10.63
CA ASP A 237 7.44 12.86 9.87
C ASP A 237 7.79 11.42 9.50
N LEU A 238 7.86 11.13 8.20
CA LEU A 238 8.20 9.82 7.65
C LEU A 238 9.72 9.63 7.42
N ARG A 239 10.53 10.65 7.72
CA ARG A 239 12.00 10.63 7.50
C ARG A 239 12.74 9.69 8.44
#